data_AF-A0A940C5R0-F1
#
_entry.id   AF-A0A940C5R0-F1
#
_cell.length_a   1.000
_cell.length_b   1.000
_cell.length_c   1.000
_cell.angle_alpha   90.00
_cell.angle_beta   90.00
_cell.angle_gamma   90.00
#
_symmetry.space_group_name_H-M   'P 1'
#
loop_
_entity.id
_entity.type
_entity.pdbx_description
1 polymer ?
#
loop_
_entity_poly.entity_id
_entity_poly.type
_entity_poly.pdbx_seq_one_letter_code
_entity_poly.pdbx_strand_id
1 'polypeptide(L)'
;MKKLLALLLALAMVFSMAACSGGSNEPAPAEPSGEGEGSEETAAYSVAMITDYGDITDESFNQATYEACKAFADANGLKFNYYKPAGDSTAERVAMIDAAVVDGFNVVVCPGYAFAEALAESSVTYPDVKFIALDVSEYDLTSAGLSEIPENLFSAVYQEELC
;
A
#
# COMPACT_ATOMS: atom_id res chain seq x y z
N MET A 1 -41.17 -9.65 35.44
CA MET A 1 -41.84 -9.84 34.12
C MET A 1 -41.43 -8.83 33.03
N LYS A 2 -40.35 -8.05 33.19
CA LYS A 2 -39.78 -7.22 32.10
C LYS A 2 -38.48 -7.80 31.52
N LYS A 3 -37.84 -8.73 32.24
CA LYS A 3 -36.60 -9.41 31.83
C LYS A 3 -36.79 -10.75 31.11
N LEU A 4 -38.03 -11.25 31.04
CA LEU A 4 -38.38 -12.47 30.29
C LEU A 4 -38.90 -12.17 28.86
N LEU A 5 -39.31 -10.91 28.60
CA LEU A 5 -39.77 -10.48 27.29
C LEU A 5 -38.61 -10.12 26.34
N ALA A 6 -37.48 -9.63 26.90
CA ALA A 6 -36.30 -9.27 26.12
C ALA A 6 -35.49 -10.48 25.63
N LEU A 7 -35.56 -11.62 26.34
CA LEU A 7 -34.83 -12.84 25.96
C LEU A 7 -35.53 -13.62 24.83
N LEU A 8 -36.85 -13.42 24.66
CA LEU A 8 -37.66 -14.06 23.62
C LEU A 8 -37.62 -13.33 22.26
N LEU A 9 -37.21 -12.06 22.25
CA LEU A 9 -37.05 -11.28 21.02
C LEU A 9 -35.70 -11.48 20.32
N ALA A 10 -34.67 -11.92 21.06
CA ALA A 10 -33.31 -12.11 20.54
C ALA A 10 -33.08 -13.47 19.86
N LEU A 11 -33.99 -14.44 20.05
CA LEU A 11 -33.83 -15.81 19.52
C LEU A 11 -34.51 -16.02 18.15
N ALA A 12 -35.21 -15.01 17.62
CA ALA A 12 -36.04 -15.14 16.42
C ALA A 12 -35.40 -14.60 15.11
N MET A 13 -34.13 -14.16 15.12
CA MET A 13 -33.46 -13.59 13.93
C MET A 13 -32.27 -14.39 13.40
N VAL A 14 -32.11 -15.67 13.79
CA VAL A 14 -30.96 -16.51 13.37
C VAL A 14 -31.38 -17.64 12.40
N PHE A 15 -32.56 -17.59 11.79
CA PHE A 15 -33.04 -18.67 10.92
C PHE A 15 -33.73 -18.21 9.63
N SER A 16 -33.07 -17.33 8.89
CA SER A 16 -33.54 -16.93 7.56
C SER A 16 -32.39 -16.65 6.62
N MET A 17 -31.81 -17.71 6.05
CA MET A 17 -31.44 -17.80 4.63
C MET A 17 -30.84 -19.18 4.33
N ALA A 18 -31.71 -20.18 4.23
CA ALA A 18 -31.46 -21.37 3.45
C ALA A 18 -32.76 -21.77 2.76
N ALA A 19 -32.64 -22.10 1.47
CA ALA A 19 -33.61 -22.76 0.60
C ALA A 19 -34.68 -21.89 -0.12
N CYS A 20 -34.38 -21.58 -1.39
CA CYS A 20 -35.15 -21.77 -2.62
C CYS A 20 -34.09 -21.79 -3.75
N SER A 21 -33.98 -22.66 -4.74
CA SER A 21 -34.85 -23.63 -5.43
C SER A 21 -33.92 -24.70 -6.06
N GLY A 22 -34.25 -25.99 -6.14
CA GLY A 22 -35.17 -26.57 -7.14
C GLY A 22 -34.45 -26.81 -8.49
N GLY A 23 -34.07 -28.07 -8.77
CA GLY A 23 -33.04 -28.47 -9.75
C GLY A 23 -33.48 -28.86 -11.18
N SER A 24 -32.51 -29.34 -11.98
CA SER A 24 -32.60 -30.28 -13.14
C SER A 24 -31.23 -30.46 -13.83
N ASN A 25 -30.97 -31.66 -14.36
CA ASN A 25 -29.77 -32.22 -15.03
C ASN A 25 -29.05 -31.41 -16.15
N GLU A 26 -27.72 -31.61 -16.22
CA GLU A 26 -26.67 -31.52 -17.30
C GLU A 26 -27.03 -31.22 -18.78
N PRO A 27 -26.08 -30.79 -19.67
CA PRO A 27 -24.60 -30.87 -19.59
C PRO A 27 -23.80 -29.57 -19.96
N ALA A 28 -22.49 -29.58 -19.72
CA ALA A 28 -21.51 -28.58 -20.22
C ALA A 28 -21.48 -28.53 -21.76
N PRO A 29 -21.20 -27.36 -22.38
CA PRO A 29 -19.83 -27.16 -22.91
C PRO A 29 -19.33 -25.70 -23.06
N ALA A 30 -18.02 -25.62 -23.32
CA ALA A 30 -17.26 -24.61 -24.07
C ALA A 30 -16.69 -23.39 -23.33
N GLU A 31 -15.39 -23.54 -23.01
CA GLU A 31 -14.35 -22.51 -23.07
C GLU A 31 -14.57 -21.47 -24.19
N PRO A 32 -14.25 -20.19 -23.95
CA PRO A 32 -13.60 -19.37 -24.94
C PRO A 32 -12.09 -19.30 -24.61
N SER A 33 -11.31 -19.84 -25.54
CA SER A 33 -9.91 -19.52 -25.74
C SER A 33 -9.69 -18.00 -25.71
N GLY A 34 -9.03 -17.52 -24.67
CA GLY A 34 -8.35 -16.23 -24.65
C GLY A 34 -6.85 -16.47 -24.75
N GLU A 35 -6.33 -16.51 -25.97
CA GLU A 35 -4.91 -16.21 -26.19
C GLU A 35 -4.74 -14.71 -25.95
N GLY A 36 -4.01 -14.38 -24.87
CA GLY A 36 -3.70 -13.03 -24.46
C GLY A 36 -2.37 -13.05 -23.71
N GLU A 37 -1.33 -12.74 -24.48
CA GLU A 37 0.05 -12.41 -24.18
C GLU A 37 0.45 -12.15 -22.71
N GLY A 38 1.57 -12.77 -22.32
CA GLY A 38 2.41 -12.30 -21.22
C GLY A 38 1.91 -12.71 -19.83
N SER A 39 2.29 -13.89 -19.37
CA SER A 39 2.34 -14.18 -17.94
C SER A 39 3.44 -13.34 -17.30
N GLU A 40 3.18 -12.05 -17.07
CA GLU A 40 3.76 -11.41 -15.91
C GLU A 40 3.13 -12.12 -14.71
N GLU A 41 3.93 -12.97 -14.08
CA GLU A 41 3.66 -13.41 -12.72
C GLU A 41 3.37 -12.13 -11.93
N THR A 42 2.10 -11.88 -11.61
CA THR A 42 1.70 -10.74 -10.79
C THR A 42 2.29 -11.00 -9.41
N ALA A 43 3.54 -10.59 -9.23
CA ALA A 43 4.25 -10.71 -7.97
C ALA A 43 3.34 -10.10 -6.92
N ALA A 44 2.95 -10.91 -5.93
CA ALA A 44 2.06 -10.46 -4.88
C ALA A 44 2.66 -9.20 -4.24
N TYR A 45 1.87 -8.13 -4.16
CA TYR A 45 2.36 -6.87 -3.59
C TYR A 45 2.66 -7.02 -2.09
N SER A 46 3.72 -6.37 -1.66
CA SER A 46 4.16 -6.26 -0.27
C SER A 46 4.56 -4.81 -0.02
N VAL A 47 3.96 -4.20 1.00
CA VAL A 47 4.07 -2.75 1.27
C VAL A 47 5.04 -2.47 2.42
N ALA A 48 6.05 -1.66 2.19
CA ALA A 48 6.86 -1.05 3.24
C ALA A 48 6.55 0.44 3.32
N MET A 49 6.52 0.99 4.53
CA MET A 49 6.55 2.44 4.76
C MET A 49 7.85 2.80 5.47
N ILE A 50 8.50 3.87 5.01
CA ILE A 50 9.76 4.35 5.56
C ILE A 50 9.56 5.80 5.97
N THR A 51 9.74 6.17 7.24
CA THR A 51 9.68 7.59 7.64
C THR A 51 10.92 8.34 7.17
N ASP A 52 10.80 9.65 6.97
CA ASP A 52 11.93 10.50 6.54
C ASP A 52 13.08 10.49 7.57
N TYR A 53 12.73 10.69 8.83
CA TYR A 53 13.55 10.62 10.05
C TYR A 53 12.65 10.71 11.31
N GLY A 54 11.41 11.19 11.15
CA GLY A 54 10.40 11.24 12.20
C GLY A 54 9.91 9.87 12.69
N ASP A 55 9.06 9.90 13.72
CA ASP A 55 8.41 8.74 14.31
C ASP A 55 6.95 8.61 13.86
N ILE A 56 6.43 7.39 13.82
CA ILE A 56 5.00 7.10 13.56
C ILE A 56 4.08 7.44 14.74
N THR A 57 4.59 8.15 15.75
CA THR A 57 3.83 8.66 16.89
C THR A 57 3.83 10.19 16.92
N ASP A 58 4.03 10.81 15.76
CA ASP A 58 4.10 12.26 15.60
C ASP A 58 2.73 12.96 15.65
N GLU A 59 1.64 12.20 15.85
CA GLU A 59 0.25 12.69 15.83
C GLU A 59 -0.09 13.46 14.53
N SER A 60 0.64 13.19 13.46
CA SER A 60 0.66 14.00 12.26
C SER A 60 0.96 13.13 11.03
N PHE A 61 1.75 13.67 10.10
CA PHE A 61 1.96 13.16 8.76
C PHE A 61 2.50 11.72 8.71
N ASN A 62 3.50 11.38 9.52
CA ASN A 62 4.07 10.03 9.50
C ASN A 62 3.11 9.00 10.09
N GLN A 63 2.46 9.33 11.20
CA GLN A 63 1.45 8.46 11.80
C GLN A 63 0.28 8.22 10.86
N ALA A 64 -0.27 9.27 10.25
CA ALA A 64 -1.38 9.15 9.29
C ALA A 64 -1.00 8.26 8.10
N THR A 65 0.21 8.43 7.56
CA THR A 65 0.73 7.58 6.48
C THR A 65 0.86 6.12 6.92
N TYR A 66 1.46 5.86 8.09
CA TYR A 66 1.59 4.51 8.65
C TYR A 66 0.24 3.82 8.80
N GLU A 67 -0.74 4.51 9.40
CA GLU A 67 -2.09 3.97 9.64
C GLU A 67 -2.81 3.67 8.32
N ALA A 68 -2.66 4.53 7.30
CA ALA A 68 -3.22 4.31 5.98
C ALA A 68 -2.59 3.10 5.26
N CYS A 69 -1.27 2.99 5.25
CA CYS A 69 -0.57 1.86 4.65
C CYS A 69 -0.96 0.54 5.33
N LYS A 70 -1.01 0.54 6.67
CA LYS A 70 -1.42 -0.63 7.46
C LYS A 70 -2.86 -1.03 7.15
N ALA A 71 -3.79 -0.09 7.19
CA ALA A 71 -5.20 -0.36 6.91
C ALA A 71 -5.40 -0.89 5.48
N PHE A 72 -4.69 -0.34 4.49
CA PHE A 72 -4.72 -0.83 3.11
C PHE A 72 -4.18 -2.25 3.01
N ALA A 73 -3.03 -2.54 3.61
CA ALA A 73 -2.45 -3.87 3.57
C ALA A 73 -3.33 -4.91 4.25
N ASP A 74 -3.87 -4.60 5.44
CA ASP A 74 -4.78 -5.47 6.19
C ASP A 74 -6.05 -5.77 5.39
N ALA A 75 -6.65 -4.75 4.76
CA ALA A 75 -7.86 -4.91 3.96
C ALA A 75 -7.66 -5.77 2.70
N ASN A 76 -6.43 -5.84 2.17
CA ASN A 76 -6.10 -6.56 0.95
C ASN A 76 -5.29 -7.85 1.20
N GLY A 77 -5.03 -8.21 2.47
CA GLY A 77 -4.23 -9.38 2.84
C GLY A 77 -2.77 -9.31 2.40
N LEU A 78 -2.20 -8.10 2.33
CA LEU A 78 -0.82 -7.87 1.90
C LEU A 78 0.14 -7.87 3.10
N LYS A 79 1.40 -8.25 2.88
CA LYS A 79 2.47 -8.07 3.88
C LYS A 79 2.72 -6.58 4.06
N PHE A 80 2.82 -6.13 5.32
CA PHE A 80 3.18 -4.76 5.67
C PHE A 80 4.31 -4.71 6.70
N ASN A 81 5.23 -3.76 6.54
CA ASN A 81 6.19 -3.39 7.58
C ASN A 81 6.54 -1.90 7.54
N TYR A 82 7.11 -1.41 8.63
CA TYR A 82 7.59 -0.04 8.80
C TYR A 82 9.09 -0.03 9.10
N TYR A 83 9.82 0.92 8.53
CA TYR A 83 11.24 1.15 8.75
C TYR A 83 11.50 2.61 9.15
N LYS A 84 12.45 2.81 10.07
CA LYS A 84 12.87 4.13 10.52
C LYS A 84 14.36 4.33 10.22
N PRO A 85 14.77 5.36 9.46
CA PRO A 85 16.16 5.74 9.34
C PRO A 85 16.81 6.01 10.69
N ALA A 86 18.09 5.68 10.83
CA ALA A 86 18.83 5.89 12.08
C ALA A 86 19.14 7.38 12.37
N GLY A 87 18.97 8.23 11.37
CA GLY A 87 19.22 9.67 11.42
C GLY A 87 18.65 10.37 10.19
N ASP A 88 18.90 11.67 10.11
CA ASP A 88 18.41 12.53 9.03
C ASP A 88 19.49 12.73 7.96
N SER A 89 19.70 11.69 7.16
CA SER A 89 20.58 11.76 6.00
C SER A 89 20.04 10.92 4.84
N THR A 90 20.40 11.31 3.62
CA THR A 90 20.06 10.57 2.40
C THR A 90 20.53 9.11 2.48
N ALA A 91 21.76 8.88 2.96
CA ALA A 91 22.32 7.53 3.09
C ALA A 91 21.52 6.64 4.06
N GLU A 92 21.00 7.20 5.16
CA GLU A 92 20.19 6.44 6.11
C GLU A 92 18.78 6.14 5.57
N ARG A 93 18.22 7.02 4.74
CA ARG A 93 16.97 6.76 4.01
C ARG A 93 17.15 5.66 2.96
N VAL A 94 18.23 5.73 2.16
CA VAL A 94 18.59 4.66 1.19
C VAL A 94 18.81 3.33 1.90
N ALA A 95 19.50 3.32 3.04
CA ALA A 95 19.72 2.08 3.80
C ALA A 95 18.42 1.41 4.26
N MET A 96 17.37 2.17 4.58
CA MET A 96 16.06 1.60 4.92
C MET A 96 15.28 1.14 3.69
N ILE A 97 15.45 1.80 2.53
CA ILE A 97 14.90 1.32 1.26
C ILE A 97 15.54 -0.03 0.91
N ASP A 98 16.86 -0.13 0.98
CA ASP A 98 17.60 -1.38 0.75
C ASP A 98 17.13 -2.49 1.68
N ALA A 99 16.96 -2.19 2.98
CA ALA A 99 16.46 -3.15 3.95
C ALA A 99 15.05 -3.66 3.60
N ALA A 100 14.15 -2.76 3.20
CA ALA A 100 12.80 -3.14 2.77
C ALA A 100 12.84 -4.04 1.51
N VAL A 101 13.65 -3.70 0.52
CA VAL A 101 13.78 -4.51 -0.71
C VAL A 101 14.38 -5.89 -0.39
N VAL A 102 15.41 -5.97 0.46
CA VAL A 102 16.01 -7.24 0.94
C VAL A 102 14.99 -8.09 1.69
N ASP A 103 14.10 -7.48 2.47
CA ASP A 103 13.00 -8.17 3.17
C ASP A 103 11.85 -8.58 2.23
N GLY A 104 11.99 -8.33 0.92
CA GLY A 104 11.06 -8.73 -0.12
C GLY A 104 9.86 -7.80 -0.28
N PHE A 105 9.98 -6.53 0.11
CA PHE A 105 8.98 -5.50 -0.17
C PHE A 105 9.14 -4.94 -1.59
N ASN A 106 8.04 -4.85 -2.35
CA ASN A 106 8.04 -4.37 -3.74
C ASN A 106 7.17 -3.12 -3.96
N VAL A 107 6.54 -2.60 -2.90
CA VAL A 107 5.92 -1.27 -2.86
C VAL A 107 6.48 -0.52 -1.65
N VAL A 108 7.12 0.61 -1.87
CA VAL A 108 7.76 1.42 -0.81
C VAL A 108 7.13 2.81 -0.76
N VAL A 109 6.56 3.16 0.39
CA VAL A 109 5.90 4.45 0.64
C VAL A 109 6.82 5.34 1.47
N CYS A 110 7.10 6.53 0.96
CA CYS A 110 8.05 7.49 1.50
C CYS A 110 7.37 8.85 1.69
N PRO A 111 6.87 9.18 2.89
CA PRO A 111 6.34 10.49 3.21
C PRO A 111 7.45 11.48 3.55
N GLY A 112 7.48 12.61 2.82
CA GLY A 112 8.27 13.80 3.12
C GLY A 112 9.30 14.14 2.04
N TYR A 113 9.41 15.44 1.74
CA TYR A 113 10.34 15.99 0.73
C TYR A 113 11.80 15.54 0.91
N ALA A 114 12.22 15.20 2.13
CA ALA A 114 13.57 14.74 2.47
C ALA A 114 13.97 13.43 1.76
N PHE A 115 13.01 12.72 1.15
CA PHE A 115 13.26 11.52 0.36
C PHE A 115 13.72 11.79 -1.08
N ALA A 116 13.70 13.03 -1.58
CA ALA A 116 13.96 13.32 -3.00
C ALA A 116 15.26 12.68 -3.53
N GLU A 117 16.39 12.89 -2.84
CA GLU A 117 17.68 12.29 -3.23
C GLU A 117 17.69 10.76 -3.12
N ALA A 118 17.13 10.22 -2.04
CA ALA A 118 17.10 8.77 -1.82
C ALA A 118 16.24 8.07 -2.88
N LEU A 119 15.12 8.68 -3.28
CA LEU A 119 14.24 8.17 -4.33
C LEU A 119 14.86 8.30 -5.71
N ALA A 120 15.56 9.41 -6.01
CA ALA A 120 16.28 9.58 -7.26
C ALA A 120 17.30 8.47 -7.51
N GLU A 121 18.01 8.04 -6.46
CA GLU A 121 18.93 6.90 -6.52
C GLU A 121 18.20 5.55 -6.56
N SER A 122 17.25 5.35 -5.65
CA SER A 122 16.63 4.03 -5.42
C SER A 122 15.69 3.62 -6.55
N SER A 123 14.96 4.56 -7.16
CA SER A 123 14.02 4.23 -8.25
C SER A 123 14.75 3.72 -9.50
N VAL A 124 15.96 4.21 -9.76
CA VAL A 124 16.82 3.73 -10.85
C VAL A 124 17.48 2.39 -10.50
N THR A 125 17.88 2.24 -9.24
CA THR A 125 18.53 1.01 -8.74
C THR A 125 17.57 -0.17 -8.69
N TYR A 126 16.30 0.06 -8.35
CA TYR A 126 15.28 -0.97 -8.17
C TYR A 126 14.09 -0.77 -9.13
N PRO A 127 14.25 -1.05 -10.44
CA PRO A 127 13.20 -0.79 -11.44
C PRO A 127 11.92 -1.60 -11.22
N ASP A 128 12.02 -2.78 -10.58
CA ASP A 128 10.88 -3.66 -10.29
C ASP A 128 10.14 -3.27 -8.99
N VAL A 129 10.70 -2.36 -8.20
CA VAL A 129 10.10 -1.85 -6.95
C VAL A 129 9.31 -0.58 -7.26
N LYS A 130 8.07 -0.52 -6.80
CA LYS A 130 7.21 0.66 -6.94
C LYS A 130 7.43 1.60 -5.76
N PHE A 131 7.69 2.86 -6.04
CA PHE A 131 7.90 3.90 -5.05
C PHE A 131 6.73 4.88 -5.06
N ILE A 132 6.26 5.25 -3.87
CA ILE A 132 5.21 6.24 -3.65
C ILE A 132 5.80 7.34 -2.77
N ALA A 133 6.05 8.50 -3.36
CA ALA A 133 6.58 9.68 -2.71
C ALA A 133 5.43 10.62 -2.34
N LEU A 134 5.18 10.80 -1.04
CA LEU A 134 4.16 11.74 -0.56
C LEU A 134 4.84 13.03 -0.11
N ASP A 135 4.31 14.16 -0.54
CA ASP A 135 4.89 15.47 -0.32
C ASP A 135 6.33 15.61 -0.86
N VAL A 136 6.53 15.06 -2.08
CA VAL A 136 7.78 15.20 -2.83
C VAL A 136 7.40 15.62 -4.23
N SER A 137 7.86 16.78 -4.70
CA SER A 137 7.49 17.31 -6.00
C SER A 137 8.39 16.79 -7.13
N GLU A 138 7.92 16.93 -8.37
CA GLU A 138 8.76 16.74 -9.56
C GLU A 138 9.99 17.65 -9.54
N TYR A 139 9.86 18.87 -9.00
CA TYR A 139 10.99 19.78 -8.83
C TYR A 139 12.05 19.23 -7.86
N ASP A 140 11.63 18.65 -6.74
CA ASP A 140 12.56 18.06 -5.76
C ASP A 140 13.31 16.88 -6.38
N LEU A 141 12.59 16.00 -7.08
CA LEU A 141 13.15 14.82 -7.75
C LEU A 141 14.12 15.18 -8.88
N THR A 142 13.76 16.18 -9.70
CA THR A 142 14.63 16.63 -10.81
C THR A 142 15.84 17.41 -10.30
N SER A 143 15.68 18.19 -9.23
CA SER A 143 16.80 18.86 -8.54
C SER A 143 17.76 17.86 -7.88
N ALA A 144 17.24 16.69 -7.49
CA ALA A 144 18.02 15.57 -6.97
C ALA A 144 18.74 14.74 -8.04
N GLY A 145 18.61 15.09 -9.33
CA GLY A 145 19.39 14.50 -10.42
C GLY A 145 18.63 13.57 -11.36
N LEU A 146 17.32 13.40 -11.18
CA LEU A 146 16.49 12.73 -12.19
C LEU A 146 16.26 13.66 -13.39
N SER A 147 16.60 13.19 -14.60
CA SER A 147 16.27 13.93 -15.84
C SER A 147 14.81 13.79 -16.23
N GLU A 148 14.19 12.67 -15.84
CA GLU A 148 12.78 12.35 -16.01
C GLU A 148 12.34 11.47 -14.84
N ILE A 149 11.05 11.49 -14.50
CA ILE A 149 10.51 10.67 -13.41
C ILE A 149 10.34 9.22 -13.91
N PRO A 150 11.01 8.23 -13.28
CA PRO A 150 10.88 6.83 -13.68
C PRO A 150 9.44 6.31 -13.52
N GLU A 151 9.01 5.38 -14.38
CA GLU A 151 7.64 4.84 -14.36
C GLU A 151 7.29 4.11 -13.04
N ASN A 152 8.31 3.63 -12.32
CA ASN A 152 8.14 2.99 -11.02
C ASN A 152 8.10 3.98 -9.85
N LEU A 153 8.18 5.30 -10.08
CA LEU A 153 8.14 6.33 -9.05
C LEU A 153 6.91 7.22 -9.24
N PHE A 154 5.96 7.09 -8.33
CA PHE A 154 4.82 8.00 -8.22
C PHE A 154 5.13 9.10 -7.20
N SER A 155 4.76 10.34 -7.52
CA SER A 155 4.91 11.51 -6.65
C SER A 155 3.56 12.21 -6.48
N ALA A 156 3.24 12.57 -5.23
CA ALA A 156 2.08 13.39 -4.87
C ALA A 156 2.52 14.58 -4.02
N VAL A 157 1.92 15.74 -4.28
CA VAL A 157 2.17 16.99 -3.55
C VAL A 157 0.85 17.54 -3.07
N TYR A 158 0.80 18.10 -1.86
CA TYR A 158 -0.40 18.77 -1.36
C TYR A 158 -0.38 20.24 -1.79
N GLN A 159 -1.56 20.85 -1.91
CA GLN A 159 -1.67 22.30 -2.09
C GLN A 159 -1.94 22.90 -0.71
N GLU A 160 -0.90 23.09 0.10
CA GLU A 160 -1.03 23.51 1.50
C GLU A 160 -1.42 24.98 1.64
N GLU A 161 -1.04 25.81 0.66
CA GLU A 161 -1.43 27.22 0.65
C GLU A 161 -2.91 27.37 0.30
N LEU A 162 -3.70 27.85 1.27
CA LEU A 162 -5.07 28.28 1.04
C LEU A 162 -5.04 29.59 0.26
N CYS A 163 -5.53 29.56 -0.99
CA CYS A 163 -5.69 30.72 -1.86
C CYS A 163 -6.73 31.72 -1.31
#